data_AF-A0A535DFZ4-F1
#
_entry.id   AF-A0A535DFZ4-F1
#
_cell.length_a   1.000
_cell.length_b   1.000
_cell.length_c   1.000
_cell.angle_alpha   90.00
_cell.angle_beta   90.00
_cell.angle_gamma   90.00
#
_symmetry.space_group_name_H-M   'P 1'
#
loop_
_entity.id
_entity.type
_entity.pdbx_description
1 polymer ?
#
loop_
_entity_poly.entity_id
_entity_poly.type
_entity_poly.pdbx_seq_one_letter_code
_entity_poly.pdbx_strand_id
1 'polypeptide(L)'
;MSSGGLSKSRLARMQGVMAGHVDSGAVPGIVSLVSRHGELHVDVVGTKSAGGSEPVRRDTLFRIASLTKPITAAAAMILVEECKLRLDEPVDPWLPELADRRVLRQLDSALDDTVPANRPISLRDLLTFRLGYGAVMAPPGQYPIQAALEEAGLAPSAHLPAHQ
;
A
#
# COMPACT_ATOMS: atom_id res chain seq x y z
N MET A 1 19.13 -4.96 36.57
CA MET A 1 17.68 -4.67 36.72
C MET A 1 17.15 -4.22 35.37
N SER A 2 16.31 -5.02 34.72
CA SER A 2 15.73 -4.66 33.42
C SER A 2 14.58 -3.68 33.65
N SER A 3 14.85 -2.38 33.61
CA SER A 3 13.80 -1.38 33.42
C SER A 3 13.33 -1.47 31.98
N GLY A 4 12.23 -2.19 31.74
CA GLY A 4 11.65 -2.34 30.40
C GLY A 4 11.50 -1.00 29.70
N GLY A 5 11.78 -0.98 28.38
CA GLY A 5 11.70 0.22 27.55
C GLY A 5 10.25 0.66 27.26
N LEU A 6 9.27 -0.13 27.71
CA LEU A 6 7.84 0.10 27.53
C LEU A 6 7.14 0.42 28.86
N SER A 7 6.29 1.45 28.83
CA SER A 7 5.49 1.87 29.99
C SER A 7 4.20 1.05 30.07
N LYS A 8 4.05 0.22 31.10
CA LYS A 8 2.86 -0.62 31.32
C LYS A 8 1.55 0.19 31.32
N SER A 9 1.54 1.35 31.97
CA SER A 9 0.33 2.20 32.02
C SER A 9 -0.02 2.78 30.63
N ARG A 10 0.97 3.08 29.79
CA ARG A 10 0.73 3.50 28.40
C ARG A 10 0.24 2.34 27.52
N LEU A 11 0.79 1.14 27.70
CA LEU A 11 0.34 -0.06 27.00
C LEU A 11 -1.11 -0.40 27.36
N ALA A 12 -1.48 -0.36 28.65
CA ALA A 12 -2.86 -0.56 29.07
C ALA A 12 -3.83 0.49 28.48
N ARG A 13 -3.40 1.75 28.37
CA ARG A 13 -4.20 2.78 27.67
C ARG A 13 -4.36 2.47 26.18
N MET A 14 -3.30 2.02 25.51
CA MET A 14 -3.37 1.62 24.10
C MET A 14 -4.36 0.46 23.91
N GLN A 15 -4.27 -0.57 24.75
CA GLN A 15 -5.22 -1.69 24.74
C GLN A 15 -6.67 -1.21 24.89
N GLY A 16 -6.94 -0.30 25.83
CA GLY A 16 -8.27 0.28 26.02
C GLY A 16 -8.78 1.05 24.80
N VAL A 17 -7.91 1.82 24.12
CA VAL A 17 -8.28 2.53 22.88
C VAL A 17 -8.59 1.55 21.75
N MET A 18 -7.77 0.50 21.58
CA MET A 18 -8.00 -0.52 20.53
C MET A 18 -9.28 -1.31 20.80
N ALA A 19 -9.55 -1.66 22.07
CA ALA A 19 -10.80 -2.30 22.45
C ALA A 19 -12.01 -1.40 22.15
N GLY A 20 -11.92 -0.09 22.43
CA GLY A 20 -12.97 0.85 22.09
C GLY A 20 -13.36 0.88 20.61
N HIS A 21 -12.40 0.70 19.68
CA HIS A 21 -12.68 0.61 18.25
C HIS A 21 -13.42 -0.68 17.86
N VAL A 22 -13.17 -1.78 18.58
CA VAL A 22 -13.89 -3.05 18.40
C VAL A 22 -15.29 -2.94 18.99
N ASP A 23 -15.40 -2.42 20.21
CA ASP A 23 -16.67 -2.26 20.93
C ASP A 23 -17.64 -1.32 20.19
N SER A 24 -17.13 -0.29 19.53
CA SER A 24 -17.94 0.61 18.70
C SER A 24 -18.34 0.03 17.34
N GLY A 25 -17.86 -1.17 17.00
CA GLY A 25 -18.07 -1.81 15.70
C GLY A 25 -17.33 -1.17 14.53
N ALA A 26 -16.31 -0.32 14.78
CA ALA A 26 -15.55 0.32 13.70
C ALA A 26 -14.68 -0.68 12.93
N VAL A 27 -14.19 -1.71 13.63
CA VAL A 27 -13.49 -2.87 13.06
C VAL A 27 -13.88 -4.12 13.84
N PRO A 28 -13.89 -5.32 13.21
CA PRO A 28 -14.27 -6.54 13.90
C PRO A 28 -13.22 -7.02 14.91
N GLY A 29 -11.94 -6.73 14.66
CA GLY A 29 -10.85 -7.12 15.56
C GLY A 29 -9.52 -6.49 15.17
N ILE A 30 -8.60 -6.45 16.13
CA ILE A 30 -7.31 -5.78 16.07
C ILE A 30 -6.24 -6.67 16.72
N VAL A 31 -5.08 -6.74 16.07
CA VAL A 31 -3.81 -7.19 16.69
C VAL A 31 -2.86 -6.00 16.71
N SER A 32 -2.37 -5.61 17.88
CA SER A 32 -1.38 -4.55 18.06
C SER A 32 -0.07 -5.12 18.59
N LEU A 33 1.06 -4.66 18.06
CA LEU A 33 2.39 -5.13 18.46
C LEU A 33 3.33 -3.93 18.64
N VAL A 34 4.01 -3.87 19.79
CA VAL A 34 5.07 -2.90 20.07
C VAL A 34 6.33 -3.66 20.45
N SER A 35 7.41 -3.44 19.71
CA SER A 35 8.72 -4.03 19.98
C SER A 35 9.76 -2.94 20.17
N ARG A 36 10.49 -2.98 21.29
CA ARG A 36 11.55 -2.01 21.59
C ARG A 36 12.60 -2.61 22.52
N HIS A 37 13.88 -2.51 22.13
CA HIS A 37 15.02 -2.98 22.95
C HIS A 37 14.87 -4.44 23.43
N GLY A 38 14.36 -5.33 22.58
CA GLY A 38 14.12 -6.74 22.92
C GLY A 38 12.87 -7.01 23.75
N GLU A 39 12.16 -5.99 24.20
CA GLU A 39 10.85 -6.11 24.84
C GLU A 39 9.75 -6.11 23.77
N LEU A 40 8.82 -7.06 23.89
CA LEU A 40 7.70 -7.23 22.98
C LEU A 40 6.38 -7.21 23.76
N HIS A 41 5.48 -6.31 23.38
CA HIS A 41 4.09 -6.27 23.85
C HIS A 41 3.14 -6.58 22.71
N VAL A 42 2.13 -7.41 22.95
CA VAL A 42 1.10 -7.79 21.97
C VAL A 42 -0.27 -7.73 22.62
N ASP A 43 -1.19 -7.00 21.98
CA ASP A 43 -2.61 -6.99 22.31
C ASP A 43 -3.42 -7.62 21.18
N VAL A 44 -4.46 -8.36 21.54
CA VAL A 44 -5.37 -9.07 20.63
C VAL A 44 -6.79 -8.81 21.12
N VAL A 45 -7.64 -8.22 20.27
CA VAL A 45 -9.03 -7.88 20.64
C VAL A 45 -9.96 -8.16 19.47
N GLY A 46 -11.15 -8.69 19.76
CA GLY A 46 -12.23 -8.89 18.78
C GLY A 46 -12.15 -10.18 17.97
N THR A 47 -12.85 -10.18 16.84
CA THR A 47 -13.08 -11.34 15.97
C THR A 47 -12.60 -11.09 14.54
N LYS A 48 -12.44 -12.16 13.76
CA LYS A 48 -11.89 -12.09 12.40
C LYS A 48 -12.80 -11.39 11.40
N SER A 49 -14.10 -11.32 11.69
CA SER A 49 -15.11 -10.79 10.77
C SER A 49 -16.24 -10.11 11.54
N ALA A 50 -16.89 -9.14 10.90
CA ALA A 50 -18.02 -8.42 11.48
C ALA A 50 -19.18 -9.41 11.73
N GLY A 51 -19.74 -9.39 12.96
CA GLY A 51 -20.77 -10.34 13.38
C GLY A 51 -20.28 -11.79 13.56
N GLY A 52 -19.00 -12.07 13.30
CA GLY A 52 -18.41 -13.38 13.50
C GLY A 52 -18.04 -13.63 14.97
N SER A 53 -17.98 -14.91 15.33
CA SER A 53 -17.57 -15.36 16.68
C SER A 53 -16.13 -15.85 16.74
N GLU A 54 -15.46 -16.03 15.60
CA GLU A 54 -14.08 -16.53 15.59
C GLU A 54 -13.11 -15.42 16.05
N PRO A 55 -12.38 -15.60 17.16
CA PRO A 55 -11.50 -14.56 17.69
C PRO A 55 -10.32 -14.32 16.75
N VAL A 56 -9.86 -13.06 16.68
CA VAL A 56 -8.52 -12.80 16.11
C VAL A 56 -7.48 -13.39 17.04
N ARG A 57 -6.36 -13.81 16.46
CA ARG A 57 -5.18 -14.33 17.17
C ARG A 57 -3.95 -13.58 16.66
N ARG A 58 -2.87 -13.61 17.43
CA ARG A 58 -1.60 -12.98 17.05
C ARG A 58 -1.09 -13.42 15.66
N ASP A 59 -1.36 -14.66 15.28
CA ASP A 59 -0.98 -15.32 14.03
C ASP A 59 -2.09 -15.32 12.98
N THR A 60 -3.18 -14.55 13.18
CA THR A 60 -4.22 -14.41 12.17
C THR A 60 -3.64 -13.78 10.90
N LEU A 61 -3.99 -14.36 9.76
CA LEU A 61 -3.58 -13.83 8.46
C LEU A 61 -4.45 -12.61 8.11
N PHE A 62 -3.79 -11.50 7.79
CA PHE A 62 -4.41 -10.27 7.33
C PHE A 62 -4.02 -9.99 5.89
N ARG A 63 -4.95 -9.48 5.08
CA ARG A 63 -4.62 -8.89 3.78
C ARG A 63 -3.93 -7.55 4.02
N ILE A 64 -2.62 -7.49 3.79
CA ILE A 64 -1.80 -6.32 4.14
C ILE A 64 -1.78 -5.21 3.07
N ALA A 65 -2.39 -5.45 1.90
CA ALA A 65 -2.53 -4.49 0.80
C ALA A 65 -1.20 -3.76 0.48
N SER A 66 -1.17 -2.43 0.54
CA SER A 66 0.01 -1.62 0.22
C SER A 66 1.21 -1.83 1.16
N LEU A 67 1.05 -2.49 2.32
CA LEU A 67 2.19 -2.89 3.16
C LEU A 67 3.10 -3.93 2.50
N THR A 68 2.72 -4.48 1.34
CA THR A 68 3.61 -5.27 0.48
C THR A 68 4.75 -4.42 -0.10
N LYS A 69 4.56 -3.10 -0.30
CA LYS A 69 5.55 -2.23 -0.98
C LYS A 69 6.93 -2.22 -0.31
N PRO A 70 7.08 -2.06 1.02
CA PRO A 70 8.38 -2.18 1.68
C PRO A 70 9.05 -3.54 1.51
N ILE A 71 8.29 -4.63 1.42
CA ILE A 71 8.83 -5.98 1.19
C ILE A 71 9.43 -6.07 -0.21
N THR A 72 8.71 -5.60 -1.23
CA THR A 72 9.21 -5.52 -2.61
C THR A 72 10.40 -4.58 -2.74
N ALA A 73 10.38 -3.44 -2.02
CA ALA A 73 11.51 -2.51 -2.00
C ALA A 73 12.77 -3.14 -1.41
N ALA A 74 12.66 -3.90 -0.32
CA ALA A 74 13.77 -4.64 0.25
C ALA A 74 14.34 -5.68 -0.75
N ALA A 75 13.47 -6.42 -1.45
CA ALA A 75 13.91 -7.35 -2.49
C ALA A 75 14.66 -6.65 -3.64
N ALA A 76 14.19 -5.48 -4.08
CA ALA A 76 14.89 -4.69 -5.09
C ALA A 76 16.26 -4.18 -4.57
N MET A 77 16.35 -3.78 -3.30
CA MET A 77 17.60 -3.32 -2.70
C MET A 77 18.64 -4.44 -2.55
N ILE A 78 18.23 -5.69 -2.32
CA ILE A 78 19.14 -6.86 -2.37
C ILE A 78 19.78 -6.97 -3.75
N LEU A 79 19.00 -6.81 -4.83
CA LEU A 79 19.54 -6.83 -6.20
C LEU A 79 20.46 -5.63 -6.49
N VAL A 80 20.26 -4.49 -5.84
CA VAL A 80 21.18 -3.35 -5.91
C VAL A 80 22.50 -3.68 -5.20
N GLU A 81 22.46 -4.29 -4.02
CA GLU A 81 23.66 -4.73 -3.29
C GLU A 81 24.44 -5.78 -4.09
N GLU A 82 23.74 -6.69 -4.79
CA GLU A 82 24.32 -7.68 -5.70
C GLU A 82 24.78 -7.10 -7.05
N CYS A 83 24.70 -5.78 -7.25
CA CYS A 83 25.04 -5.09 -8.50
C CYS A 83 24.29 -5.58 -9.75
N LYS A 84 23.09 -6.17 -9.57
CA LYS A 84 22.20 -6.59 -10.66
C LYS A 84 21.25 -5.50 -11.11
N LEU A 85 20.97 -4.54 -10.24
CA LEU A 85 20.22 -3.32 -10.53
C LEU A 85 21.00 -2.10 -10.04
N ARG A 86 20.71 -0.93 -10.60
CA ARG A 86 21.21 0.36 -10.09
C ARG A 86 20.06 1.32 -9.88
N LEU A 87 20.14 2.11 -8.81
CA LEU A 87 19.07 3.04 -8.44
C LEU A 87 18.79 4.08 -9.53
N ASP A 88 19.82 4.57 -10.19
CA ASP A 88 19.73 5.71 -11.12
C ASP A 88 19.78 5.28 -12.60
N GLU A 89 19.73 3.98 -12.89
CA GLU A 89 19.61 3.47 -14.26
C GLU A 89 18.15 3.35 -14.70
N PRO A 90 17.85 3.53 -16.00
CA PRO A 90 16.53 3.27 -16.57
C PRO A 90 16.08 1.83 -16.32
N VAL A 91 14.78 1.64 -16.08
CA VAL A 91 14.18 0.31 -15.90
C VAL A 91 13.81 -0.35 -17.22
N ASP A 92 13.91 0.37 -18.34
CA ASP A 92 13.55 -0.05 -19.69
C ASP A 92 14.08 -1.43 -20.10
N PRO A 93 15.33 -1.85 -19.76
CA PRO A 93 15.82 -3.19 -20.10
C PRO A 93 15.01 -4.33 -19.44
N TRP A 94 14.34 -4.04 -18.33
CA TRP A 94 13.56 -4.99 -17.54
C TRP A 94 12.06 -4.82 -17.75
N LEU A 95 11.62 -3.58 -18.03
CA LEU A 95 10.23 -3.16 -18.17
C LEU A 95 10.06 -2.34 -19.47
N PRO A 96 10.23 -2.95 -20.65
CA PRO A 96 10.18 -2.24 -21.93
C PRO A 96 8.82 -1.57 -22.20
N GLU A 97 7.74 -2.04 -21.57
CA GLU A 97 6.42 -1.41 -21.60
C GLU A 97 6.39 0.00 -20.96
N LEU A 98 7.42 0.33 -20.16
CA LEU A 98 7.62 1.63 -19.53
C LEU A 98 8.59 2.54 -20.31
N ALA A 99 9.16 2.09 -21.44
CA ALA A 99 10.05 2.91 -22.28
C ALA A 99 9.25 3.92 -23.11
N ASP A 100 9.81 5.08 -23.47
CA ASP A 100 9.16 6.07 -24.36
C ASP A 100 7.74 6.49 -23.94
N ARG A 101 7.50 6.74 -22.65
CA ARG A 101 6.17 7.13 -22.17
C ARG A 101 5.79 8.54 -22.62
N ARG A 102 4.48 8.69 -22.74
CA ARG A 102 3.78 9.93 -23.05
C ARG A 102 3.05 10.39 -21.79
N VAL A 103 3.08 11.69 -21.53
CA VAL A 103 2.42 12.33 -20.39
C VAL A 103 1.30 13.21 -20.93
N LEU A 104 0.09 13.03 -20.39
CA LEU A 104 -1.06 13.84 -20.74
C LEU A 104 -0.81 15.31 -20.33
N ARG A 105 -1.12 16.27 -21.21
CA ARG A 105 -0.87 17.70 -20.90
C ARG A 105 -1.79 18.22 -19.81
N GLN A 106 -3.06 17.84 -19.86
CA GLN A 106 -4.10 18.25 -18.91
C GLN A 106 -5.06 17.08 -18.68
N LEU A 107 -5.63 16.96 -17.48
CA LEU A 107 -6.49 15.82 -17.14
C LEU A 107 -7.75 15.70 -18.03
N ASP A 108 -8.25 16.84 -18.51
CA ASP A 108 -9.46 16.99 -19.33
C ASP A 108 -9.17 17.09 -20.84
N SER A 109 -7.90 17.00 -21.26
CA SER A 109 -7.55 16.98 -22.68
C SER A 109 -7.94 15.66 -23.35
N ALA A 110 -7.96 15.67 -24.68
CA ALA A 110 -8.03 14.42 -25.45
C ALA A 110 -6.85 13.50 -25.08
N LEU A 111 -7.07 12.17 -25.15
CA LEU A 111 -6.10 11.16 -24.68
C LEU A 111 -4.77 11.19 -25.46
N ASP A 112 -4.80 11.68 -26.69
CA ASP A 112 -3.64 11.82 -27.57
C ASP A 112 -2.90 13.16 -27.37
N ASP A 113 -3.50 14.15 -26.69
CA ASP A 113 -2.85 15.41 -26.33
C ASP A 113 -1.82 15.19 -25.20
N THR A 114 -0.66 14.74 -25.65
CA THR A 114 0.41 14.29 -24.80
C THR A 114 1.73 14.96 -25.19
N VAL A 115 2.68 14.91 -24.27
CA VAL A 115 4.10 15.23 -24.49
C VAL A 115 4.96 14.00 -24.20
N PRO A 116 6.16 13.87 -24.79
CA PRO A 116 7.11 12.87 -24.34
C PRO A 116 7.45 13.10 -22.86
N ALA A 117 7.68 12.03 -22.10
CA ALA A 117 8.29 12.14 -20.79
C ALA A 117 9.71 12.73 -20.92
N ASN A 118 10.11 13.61 -19.99
CA ASN A 118 11.38 14.33 -20.09
C ASN A 118 12.62 13.45 -19.89
N ARG A 119 12.45 12.25 -19.32
CA ARG A 119 13.51 11.26 -19.09
C ARG A 119 12.91 9.87 -18.82
N PRO A 120 13.68 8.79 -18.96
CA PRO A 120 13.27 7.44 -18.53
C PRO A 120 13.00 7.33 -17.03
N ILE A 121 12.21 6.32 -16.64
CA ILE A 121 11.95 5.96 -15.24
C ILE A 121 13.16 5.19 -14.69
N SER A 122 13.69 5.63 -13.56
CA SER A 122 14.75 4.91 -12.84
C SER A 122 14.18 3.97 -11.78
N LEU A 123 14.97 3.00 -11.31
CA LEU A 123 14.60 2.18 -10.15
C LEU A 123 14.28 3.05 -8.93
N ARG A 124 15.03 4.13 -8.70
CA ARG A 124 14.77 5.09 -7.63
C ARG A 124 13.39 5.72 -7.77
N ASP A 125 12.93 6.03 -8.98
CA ASP A 125 11.59 6.59 -9.19
C ASP A 125 10.49 5.60 -8.84
N LEU A 126 10.67 4.30 -9.13
CA LEU A 126 9.74 3.25 -8.69
C LEU A 126 9.67 3.17 -7.16
N LEU A 127 10.82 3.12 -6.49
CA LEU A 127 10.90 2.97 -5.03
C LEU A 127 10.46 4.23 -4.25
N THR A 128 10.46 5.39 -4.91
CA THR A 128 10.10 6.68 -4.30
C THR A 128 8.82 7.29 -4.86
N PHE A 129 8.07 6.56 -5.68
CA PHE A 129 6.79 7.01 -6.27
C PHE A 129 6.92 8.29 -7.11
N ARG A 130 8.00 8.41 -7.89
CA ARG A 130 8.27 9.56 -8.80
C ARG A 130 8.25 9.18 -10.28
N LEU A 131 7.63 8.05 -10.61
CA LEU A 131 7.57 7.46 -11.95
C LEU A 131 6.56 8.12 -12.91
N GLY A 132 5.88 9.21 -12.49
CA GLY A 132 4.90 9.92 -13.32
C GLY A 132 3.50 9.29 -13.39
N TYR A 133 3.32 8.08 -12.85
CA TYR A 133 2.00 7.48 -12.66
C TYR A 133 1.34 7.97 -11.36
N GLY A 134 0.04 8.24 -11.43
CA GLY A 134 -0.79 8.62 -10.29
C GLY A 134 -2.21 8.07 -10.44
N ALA A 135 -3.05 8.34 -9.44
CA ALA A 135 -4.47 8.01 -9.49
C ALA A 135 -5.28 9.30 -9.66
N VAL A 136 -6.25 9.28 -10.58
CA VAL A 136 -7.23 10.37 -10.71
C VAL A 136 -8.26 10.22 -9.59
N MET A 137 -8.06 10.95 -8.50
CA MET A 137 -8.92 10.92 -7.29
C MET A 137 -10.16 11.82 -7.42
N ALA A 138 -10.76 11.86 -8.61
CA ALA A 138 -11.96 12.62 -8.92
C ALA A 138 -13.15 11.67 -9.12
N PRO A 139 -14.40 12.14 -8.97
CA PRO A 139 -15.59 11.37 -9.33
C PRO A 139 -15.42 10.59 -10.65
N PRO A 140 -15.82 9.31 -10.71
CA PRO A 140 -15.72 8.52 -11.93
C PRO A 140 -16.42 9.19 -13.12
N GLY A 141 -15.82 9.07 -14.30
CA GLY A 141 -16.36 9.64 -15.54
C GLY A 141 -16.16 11.15 -15.71
N GLN A 142 -15.49 11.84 -14.77
CA GLN A 142 -15.23 13.27 -14.88
C GLN A 142 -14.19 13.61 -15.95
N TYR A 143 -13.21 12.72 -16.15
CA TYR A 143 -12.10 12.95 -17.09
C TYR A 143 -12.04 11.87 -18.18
N PRO A 144 -11.66 12.22 -19.43
CA PRO A 144 -11.54 11.27 -20.53
C PRO A 144 -10.69 10.04 -20.19
N ILE A 145 -9.59 10.23 -19.45
CA ILE A 145 -8.71 9.13 -19.04
C ILE A 145 -9.39 8.12 -18.11
N GLN A 146 -10.36 8.54 -17.28
CA GLN A 146 -11.11 7.62 -16.43
C GLN A 146 -12.06 6.75 -17.27
N ALA A 147 -12.72 7.33 -18.27
CA ALA A 147 -13.58 6.58 -19.19
C ALA A 147 -12.76 5.57 -20.00
N ALA A 148 -11.58 5.97 -20.48
CA ALA A 148 -10.67 5.07 -21.19
C ALA A 148 -10.16 3.91 -20.31
N LEU A 149 -9.82 4.18 -19.04
CA LEU A 149 -9.44 3.14 -18.10
C LEU A 149 -10.59 2.16 -17.83
N GLU A 150 -11.83 2.65 -17.73
CA GLU A 150 -13.02 1.81 -17.57
C GLU A 150 -13.25 0.92 -18.79
N GLU A 151 -13.24 1.49 -20.00
CA GLU A 151 -13.39 0.75 -21.27
C GLU A 151 -12.31 -0.32 -21.44
N ALA A 152 -11.09 -0.03 -20.98
CA ALA A 152 -9.97 -0.98 -20.98
C ALA A 152 -10.03 -2.02 -19.84
N GLY A 153 -10.99 -1.94 -18.91
CA GLY A 153 -11.07 -2.81 -17.73
C GLY A 153 -9.94 -2.59 -16.72
N LEU A 154 -9.31 -1.41 -16.74
CA LEU A 154 -8.18 -1.00 -15.89
C LEU A 154 -8.59 -0.01 -14.79
N ALA A 155 -9.83 0.45 -14.79
CA ALA A 155 -10.34 1.31 -13.73
C ALA A 155 -10.30 0.59 -12.37
N PRO A 156 -10.07 1.32 -11.26
CA PRO A 156 -10.19 0.75 -9.92
C PRO A 156 -11.62 0.22 -9.73
N SER A 157 -11.79 -1.10 -9.78
CA SER A 157 -13.10 -1.72 -9.70
C SER A 157 -13.75 -1.43 -8.34
N ALA A 158 -14.95 -0.83 -8.35
CA ALA A 158 -15.86 -0.84 -7.20
C ALA A 158 -16.60 -2.19 -7.07
N HIS A 159 -16.38 -3.14 -7.99
CA HIS A 159 -16.91 -4.48 -7.90
C HIS A 159 -16.28 -5.21 -6.71
N LEU A 160 -16.91 -5.06 -5.54
CA LEU A 160 -16.90 -6.11 -4.53
C LEU A 160 -17.30 -7.41 -5.26
N PRO A 161 -16.58 -8.53 -5.06
CA PRO A 161 -17.03 -9.79 -5.60
C PRO A 161 -18.47 -10.00 -5.15
N ALA A 162 -19.39 -10.12 -6.11
CA ALA A 162 -20.73 -10.60 -5.82
C ALA A 162 -20.54 -11.93 -5.08
N HIS A 163 -21.15 -12.05 -3.91
CA HIS A 163 -21.12 -13.28 -3.12
C HIS A 163 -21.36 -14.48 -4.05
N GLN A 164 -20.31 -15.29 -4.26
CA GLN A 164 -20.43 -16.66 -4.74
C GLN A 164 -20.63 -17.56 -3.52
#